data_AF-A0A317SK75-F1
#
_entry.id   AF-A0A317SK75-F1
#
_cell.length_a   1.000
_cell.length_b   1.000
_cell.length_c   1.000
_cell.angle_alpha   90.00
_cell.angle_beta   90.00
_cell.angle_gamma   90.00
#
_symmetry.space_group_name_H-M   'P 1'
#
loop_
_entity.id
_entity.type
_entity.pdbx_description
1 polymer ?
#
loop_
_entity_poly.entity_id
_entity_poly.type
_entity_poly.pdbx_seq_one_letter_code
_entity_poly.pdbx_strand_id
1 'polypeptide(L)'
;VKTILKIVVDDLSGVPLSDEVIGDCLKPFGVEIWDWRKWDLCSYTILEATPNIQELRLYSSENRAVLQSWCSTSGLRILPKFS
;
A
#
# COMPACT_ATOMS: atom_id res chain seq x y z
N VAL A 1 -19.04 -17.56 -3.63
CA VAL A 1 -19.07 -16.08 -3.55
C VAL A 1 -17.68 -15.63 -3.17
N LYS A 2 -17.01 -14.79 -3.98
CA LYS A 2 -15.77 -14.10 -3.60
C LYS A 2 -16.17 -12.69 -3.15
N THR A 3 -15.80 -12.30 -1.94
CA THR A 3 -16.03 -10.94 -1.44
C THR A 3 -14.73 -10.17 -1.59
N ILE A 4 -14.72 -9.16 -2.47
CA ILE A 4 -13.57 -8.26 -2.60
C ILE A 4 -13.60 -7.28 -1.43
N LEU A 5 -12.54 -7.27 -0.60
CA LEU A 5 -12.39 -6.28 0.45
C LEU A 5 -11.65 -5.04 -0.09
N LYS A 6 -12.38 -3.93 -0.17
CA LYS A 6 -11.85 -2.62 -0.50
C LYS A 6 -11.72 -1.75 0.74
N ILE A 7 -10.54 -1.18 0.95
CA ILE A 7 -10.31 -0.14 1.96
C ILE A 7 -9.99 1.20 1.31
N VAL A 8 -10.65 2.25 1.80
CA VAL A 8 -10.38 3.64 1.43
C VAL A 8 -10.20 4.44 2.70
N VAL A 9 -9.05 5.08 2.87
CA VAL A 9 -8.74 5.94 4.03
C VAL A 9 -8.17 7.25 3.53
N ASP A 10 -8.72 8.37 4.02
CA ASP A 10 -8.11 9.67 3.82
C ASP A 10 -7.16 9.97 4.97
N ASP A 11 -5.86 9.91 4.70
CA ASP A 11 -4.77 10.10 5.67
C ASP A 11 -3.82 11.23 5.21
N LEU A 12 -4.31 12.11 4.33
CA LEU A 12 -3.56 13.28 3.86
C LEU A 12 -3.81 14.50 4.76
N SER A 13 -4.92 14.51 5.49
CA SER A 13 -5.26 15.60 6.40
C SER A 13 -4.69 15.32 7.80
N GLY A 14 -3.84 16.23 8.28
CA GLY A 14 -3.31 16.17 9.65
C GLY A 14 -2.00 15.39 9.75
N VAL A 15 -1.76 14.77 10.91
CA VAL A 15 -0.58 13.91 11.12
C VAL A 15 -0.93 12.52 10.61
N PRO A 16 -0.29 12.04 9.53
CA PRO A 16 -0.60 10.74 8.97
C PRO A 16 -0.22 9.62 9.95
N LEU A 17 -0.92 8.49 9.86
CA LEU A 17 -0.54 7.29 10.61
C LEU A 17 0.83 6.79 10.17
N SER A 18 1.58 6.19 11.10
CA SER A 18 2.86 5.59 10.77
C SER A 18 2.66 4.35 9.89
N ASP A 19 3.64 4.08 9.03
CA ASP A 19 3.64 2.92 8.13
C ASP A 19 3.44 1.59 8.88
N GLU A 20 4.03 1.46 10.08
CA GLU A 20 3.87 0.29 10.94
C GLU A 20 2.40 0.08 11.35
N VAL A 21 1.75 1.13 11.86
CA VAL A 21 0.34 1.06 12.29
C VAL A 21 -0.57 0.74 11.11
N ILE A 22 -0.34 1.36 9.95
CA ILE A 22 -1.09 1.09 8.73
C ILE A 22 -0.97 -0.39 8.34
N GLY A 23 0.26 -0.92 8.34
CA GLY A 23 0.50 -2.32 8.01
C GLY A 23 -0.21 -3.28 8.95
N ASP A 24 -0.11 -3.05 10.26
CA ASP A 24 -0.73 -3.89 11.28
C ASP A 24 -2.26 -3.84 11.25
N CYS A 25 -2.84 -2.67 10.92
CA CYS A 25 -4.27 -2.55 10.71
C CYS A 25 -4.78 -3.39 9.52
N LEU A 26 -3.97 -3.65 8.51
CA LEU A 26 -4.41 -4.29 7.26
C LEU A 26 -4.14 -5.79 7.21
N LYS A 27 -3.07 -6.27 7.85
CA LYS A 27 -2.66 -7.68 7.88
C LYS A 27 -3.81 -8.68 8.16
N PRO A 28 -4.75 -8.44 9.09
CA PRO A 28 -5.80 -9.41 9.40
C PRO A 28 -6.88 -9.57 8.33
N PHE A 29 -7.01 -8.62 7.41
CA PHE A 29 -8.22 -8.48 6.59
C PHE A 29 -8.08 -8.98 5.16
N GLY A 30 -6.86 -9.26 4.70
CA GLY A 30 -6.64 -9.78 3.34
C GLY A 30 -7.14 -8.81 2.26
N VAL A 31 -6.77 -7.53 2.38
CA VAL A 31 -7.22 -6.45 1.47
C VAL A 31 -6.84 -6.74 0.02
N GLU A 32 -7.83 -6.61 -0.87
CA GLU A 32 -7.68 -6.83 -2.32
C GLU A 32 -7.61 -5.49 -3.08
N ILE A 33 -8.29 -4.45 -2.59
CA ILE A 33 -8.22 -3.10 -3.16
C ILE A 33 -7.82 -2.12 -2.06
N TRP A 34 -6.67 -1.47 -2.23
CA TRP A 34 -6.08 -0.57 -1.25
C TRP A 34 -5.97 0.86 -1.80
N ASP A 35 -6.73 1.78 -1.21
CA ASP A 35 -6.71 3.21 -1.46
C ASP A 35 -6.50 3.98 -0.15
N TRP A 36 -5.28 3.91 0.40
CA TRP A 36 -4.93 4.69 1.60
C TRP A 36 -4.14 5.90 1.19
N ARG A 37 -4.75 7.07 1.37
CA ARG A 37 -4.21 8.33 0.93
C ARG A 37 -3.16 8.81 1.91
N LYS A 38 -1.96 8.27 1.81
CA LYS A 38 -0.78 8.71 2.56
C LYS A 38 0.38 8.91 1.60
N TRP A 39 1.07 10.05 1.74
CA TRP A 39 2.25 10.33 0.93
C TRP A 39 3.38 9.34 1.23
N ASP A 40 4.02 8.89 0.15
CA ASP A 40 5.29 8.17 0.15
C ASP A 40 5.34 6.96 1.09
N LEU A 41 4.25 6.18 1.10
CA LEU A 41 4.16 4.93 1.88
C LEU A 41 5.29 3.96 1.49
N CYS A 42 5.96 3.38 2.49
CA CYS A 42 7.08 2.48 2.29
C CYS A 42 6.67 1.21 1.52
N SER A 43 7.49 0.81 0.55
CA SER A 43 7.31 -0.45 -0.21
C SER A 43 7.25 -1.67 0.71
N TYR A 44 8.05 -1.71 1.78
CA TYR A 44 8.08 -2.82 2.73
C TYR A 44 6.71 -3.01 3.41
N THR A 45 6.15 -1.93 3.94
CA THR A 45 4.82 -1.95 4.55
C THR A 45 3.76 -2.40 3.56
N ILE A 46 3.85 -1.94 2.31
CA ILE A 46 2.90 -2.35 1.27
C ILE A 46 2.98 -3.87 1.03
N LEU A 47 4.20 -4.39 0.86
CA LEU A 47 4.43 -5.81 0.59
C LEU A 47 3.97 -6.70 1.75
N GLU A 48 4.19 -6.29 3.00
CA GLU A 48 3.75 -7.05 4.17
C GLU A 48 2.23 -7.00 4.39
N ALA A 49 1.61 -5.84 4.16
CA ALA A 49 0.21 -5.62 4.47
C ALA A 49 -0.73 -6.31 3.47
N THR A 50 -0.31 -6.46 2.20
CA THR A 50 -1.21 -6.87 1.12
C THR A 50 -0.63 -7.98 0.23
N PRO A 51 -0.54 -9.22 0.74
CA PRO A 51 -0.05 -10.35 -0.05
C PRO A 51 -0.98 -10.74 -1.21
N ASN A 52 -2.27 -10.35 -1.16
CA ASN A 52 -3.30 -10.72 -2.15
C ASN A 52 -3.84 -9.50 -2.93
N ILE A 53 -3.05 -8.43 -3.03
CA ILE A 53 -3.50 -7.17 -3.64
C ILE A 53 -3.87 -7.35 -5.13
N GLN A 54 -4.96 -6.74 -5.55
CA GLN A 54 -5.45 -6.69 -6.94
C GLN A 54 -5.51 -5.27 -7.49
N GLU A 55 -5.65 -4.26 -6.63
CA GLU A 55 -5.53 -2.85 -7.02
C GLU A 55 -4.87 -2.08 -5.87
N LEU A 56 -3.78 -1.37 -6.18
CA LEU A 56 -3.04 -0.52 -5.25
C LEU A 56 -2.99 0.90 -5.79
N ARG A 57 -3.45 1.88 -5.00
CA ARG A 57 -3.32 3.30 -5.32
C ARG A 57 -2.24 3.92 -4.45
N LEU A 58 -1.29 4.58 -5.11
CA LEU A 58 -0.15 5.20 -4.46
C LEU A 58 -0.21 6.71 -4.59
N TYR A 59 0.23 7.38 -3.54
CA TYR A 59 0.29 8.83 -3.44
C TYR A 59 1.74 9.22 -3.21
N SER A 60 2.34 9.99 -4.13
CA SER A 60 3.74 10.43 -4.02
C SER A 60 3.84 11.93 -3.85
N SER A 61 4.75 12.37 -2.97
CA SER A 61 5.17 13.77 -2.85
C SER A 61 6.38 14.11 -3.73
N GLU A 62 6.64 13.31 -4.76
CA GLU A 62 7.84 13.37 -5.62
C GLU A 62 9.15 12.96 -4.92
N ASN A 63 9.03 12.27 -3.78
CA ASN A 63 10.18 11.71 -3.07
C ASN A 63 10.87 10.61 -3.91
N ARG A 64 11.97 10.97 -4.57
CA ARG A 64 12.72 10.07 -5.46
C ARG A 64 13.23 8.80 -4.79
N ALA A 65 13.55 8.84 -3.49
CA ALA A 65 14.01 7.64 -2.79
C ALA A 65 12.88 6.61 -2.68
N VAL A 66 11.66 7.06 -2.38
CA VAL A 66 10.49 6.18 -2.30
C VAL A 66 10.06 5.70 -3.68
N LEU A 67 10.06 6.57 -4.69
CA LEU A 67 9.80 6.18 -6.08
C LEU A 67 10.79 5.11 -6.58
N GLN A 68 12.09 5.26 -6.28
CA GLN A 68 13.09 4.26 -6.60
C GLN A 68 12.85 2.95 -5.85
N SER A 69 12.49 3.03 -4.57
CA SER A 69 12.15 1.86 -3.76
C SER A 69 10.95 1.10 -4.33
N TRP A 70 9.91 1.81 -4.80
CA TRP A 70 8.77 1.20 -5.46
C TRP A 70 9.15 0.47 -6.76
N CYS A 71 9.97 1.11 -7.59
CA CYS A 71 10.42 0.57 -8.88
C CYS A 71 11.52 -0.52 -8.77
N SER A 72 12.10 -0.71 -7.58
CA SER A 72 13.14 -1.71 -7.33
C SER A 72 12.64 -3.13 -7.63
N THR A 73 13.58 -4.02 -8.00
CA THR A 73 13.32 -5.47 -8.09
C THR A 73 12.93 -6.08 -6.74
N SER A 74 13.36 -5.47 -5.64
CA SER A 74 12.95 -5.81 -4.28
C SER A 74 11.72 -5.05 -3.77
N GLY A 75 11.16 -4.16 -4.60
CA GLY A 75 10.05 -3.30 -4.27
C GLY A 75 8.70 -3.85 -4.73
N LEU A 76 7.85 -2.96 -5.24
CA LEU A 76 6.48 -3.30 -5.64
C LEU A 76 6.41 -4.19 -6.88
N ARG A 77 7.54 -4.37 -7.59
CA ARG A 77 7.65 -5.32 -8.71
C ARG A 77 7.41 -6.77 -8.30
N ILE A 78 7.55 -7.10 -7.01
CA ILE A 78 7.29 -8.44 -6.46
C ILE A 78 5.79 -8.75 -6.42
N LEU A 79 4.93 -7.72 -6.35
CA LEU A 79 3.49 -7.91 -6.29
C LEU A 79 3.01 -8.69 -7.52
N PRO A 80 2.00 -9.58 -7.37
CA PRO A 80 1.43 -10.31 -8.49
C PRO A 80 1.02 -9.34 -9.59
N LYS A 81 1.36 -9.66 -10.84
CA LYS A 81 0.88 -8.87 -11.97
C LYS A 81 -0.65 -8.88 -11.98
N PHE A 82 -1.24 -7.70 -11.97
CA PHE A 82 -2.66 -7.51 -12.24
C PHE A 82 -2.94 -8.06 -13.65
N SER A 83 -3.75 -9.11 -13.74
CA SER A 83 -4.12 -9.79 -15.00
C SER A 83 -5.20 -9.02 -15.73
#